data_AF-A0ABC8R3J0-F1
#
_entry.id   AF-A0ABC8R3J0-F1
#
_cell.length_a   1.000
_cell.length_b   1.000
_cell.length_c   1.000
_cell.angle_alpha   90.00
_cell.angle_beta   90.00
_cell.angle_gamma   90.00
#
_symmetry.space_group_name_H-M   'P 1'
#
loop_
_entity.id
_entity.type
_entity.pdbx_description
1 polymer ?
#
loop_
_entity_poly.entity_id
_entity_poly.type
_entity_poly.pdbx_seq_one_letter_code
_entity_poly.pdbx_strand_id
1 'polypeptide(L)'
;MKLRRLFEYIEGANLNFSRISMTVPVLTSIVPEAGPLHSSAYFVLLYLPAKSQVIPPLPLPELNLKPDPWTTRCIAVRKFSGFARDANIVKEAERLAISLGRSPWANRTSSKREYAYSIAQYNSPFRFIGRVNEVWVDVGGSELDDCGLNPIATY
;
A
#
# COMPACT_ATOMS: atom_id res chain seq x y z
N MET A 1 1.76 -15.29 7.08
CA MET A 1 2.89 -15.95 6.38
C MET A 1 3.66 -15.00 5.45
N LYS A 2 3.01 -14.15 4.64
CA LYS A 2 3.70 -13.25 3.68
C LYS A 2 4.61 -12.19 4.31
N LEU A 3 4.18 -11.50 5.37
CA LEU A 3 5.02 -10.50 6.07
C LEU A 3 6.31 -11.10 6.65
N ARG A 4 6.27 -12.35 7.11
CA ARG A 4 7.45 -13.06 7.63
C ARG A 4 8.55 -13.17 6.58
N ARG A 5 8.19 -13.47 5.33
CA ARG A 5 9.16 -13.60 4.23
C ARG A 5 9.83 -12.25 3.89
N LEU A 6 9.07 -11.16 3.90
CA LEU A 6 9.62 -9.81 3.75
C LEU A 6 10.55 -9.44 4.90
N PHE A 7 10.20 -9.84 6.13
CA PHE A 7 11.04 -9.63 7.30
C PHE A 7 12.36 -10.43 7.21
N GLU A 8 12.30 -11.71 6.82
CA GLU A 8 13.49 -12.53 6.59
C GLU A 8 14.41 -11.89 5.54
N TYR A 9 13.84 -11.38 4.45
CA TYR A 9 14.59 -10.68 3.40
C TYR A 9 15.38 -9.47 3.93
N ILE A 10 14.74 -8.59 4.71
CA ILE A 10 15.42 -7.40 5.25
C ILE A 10 16.40 -7.74 6.39
N GLU A 11 16.25 -8.88 7.06
CA GLU A 11 17.17 -9.35 8.10
C GLU A 11 18.39 -10.12 7.55
N GLY A 12 18.50 -10.27 6.22
CA GLY A 12 19.69 -10.82 5.57
C GLY A 12 19.46 -12.05 4.71
N ALA A 13 18.21 -12.54 4.56
CA ALA A 13 17.87 -13.59 3.61
C ALA A 13 17.80 -13.06 2.17
N ASN A 14 18.91 -12.50 1.70
CA ASN A 14 19.15 -12.01 0.36
C ASN A 14 20.58 -12.41 -0.07
N LEU A 15 20.87 -12.40 -1.37
CA LEU A 15 22.16 -12.87 -1.91
C LEU A 15 23.39 -12.13 -1.38
N ASN A 16 23.19 -10.92 -0.84
CA ASN A 16 24.27 -10.10 -0.29
C ASN A 16 24.42 -10.25 1.23
N PHE A 17 23.62 -11.09 1.88
CA PHE A 17 23.54 -11.23 3.35
C PHE A 17 23.37 -9.89 4.08
N SER A 18 22.79 -8.90 3.39
CA SER A 18 22.76 -7.52 3.83
C SER A 18 21.51 -7.25 4.67
N ARG A 19 21.66 -6.49 5.76
CA ARG A 19 20.52 -6.01 6.53
C ARG A 19 19.99 -4.71 5.95
N ILE A 20 18.68 -4.64 5.78
CA ILE A 20 17.96 -3.48 5.29
C ILE A 20 17.12 -2.93 6.45
N SER A 21 17.21 -1.63 6.72
CA SER A 21 16.37 -1.03 7.75
C SER A 21 14.89 -1.19 7.41
N MET A 22 14.10 -1.62 8.39
CA MET A 22 12.64 -1.65 8.27
C MET A 22 12.10 -0.25 7.98
N THR A 23 11.09 -0.17 7.14
CA THR A 23 10.39 1.08 6.81
C THR A 23 8.92 0.98 7.19
N VAL A 24 8.25 2.13 7.14
CA VAL A 24 6.81 2.23 7.28
C VAL A 24 6.27 3.08 6.11
N PRO A 25 5.03 2.83 5.64
CA PRO A 25 4.11 1.78 6.10
C PRO A 25 4.36 0.40 5.46
N VAL A 26 3.83 -0.66 6.09
CA VAL A 26 3.60 -1.94 5.40
C VAL A 26 2.28 -1.83 4.66
N LEU A 27 2.28 -2.20 3.38
CA LEU A 27 1.10 -2.14 2.53
C LEU A 27 0.50 -3.52 2.31
N THR A 28 -0.82 -3.61 2.39
CA THR A 28 -1.58 -4.78 1.94
C THR A 28 -2.56 -4.36 0.85
N SER A 29 -2.34 -4.82 -0.38
CA SER A 29 -3.17 -4.48 -1.55
C SER A 29 -4.14 -5.62 -1.86
N ILE A 30 -5.42 -5.29 -2.00
CA ILE A 30 -6.50 -6.27 -2.15
C ILE A 30 -6.89 -6.44 -3.61
N VAL A 31 -6.77 -7.67 -4.11
CA VAL A 31 -7.23 -8.09 -5.44
C VAL A 31 -8.60 -8.74 -5.28
N PRO A 32 -9.68 -8.06 -5.69
CA PRO A 32 -11.01 -8.66 -5.68
C PRO A 32 -11.09 -9.81 -6.71
N GLU A 33 -11.91 -10.81 -6.42
CA GLU A 33 -12.30 -11.86 -7.38
C GLU A 33 -11.14 -12.60 -8.08
N ALA A 34 -10.03 -12.79 -7.37
CA ALA A 34 -8.80 -13.37 -7.91
C ALA A 34 -8.87 -14.89 -8.22
N GLY A 35 -10.05 -15.50 -8.22
CA GLY A 35 -10.18 -16.95 -8.44
C GLY A 35 -11.61 -17.41 -8.78
N PRO A 36 -11.76 -18.68 -9.22
CA PRO A 36 -13.01 -19.22 -9.77
C PRO A 36 -14.17 -19.31 -8.76
N LEU A 37 -13.91 -19.08 -7.47
CA LEU A 37 -14.92 -19.02 -6.40
C LEU A 37 -15.09 -17.60 -5.83
N HIS A 38 -14.73 -16.56 -6.61
CA HIS A 38 -14.70 -15.16 -6.16
C HIS A 38 -13.83 -14.91 -4.92
N SER A 39 -12.82 -15.76 -4.70
CA SER A 39 -11.86 -15.59 -3.60
C SER A 39 -11.06 -14.31 -3.78
N SER A 40 -10.77 -13.60 -2.69
CA SER A 40 -9.88 -12.44 -2.72
C SER A 40 -8.42 -12.88 -2.65
N ALA A 41 -7.54 -12.26 -3.44
CA ALA A 41 -6.10 -12.35 -3.25
C ALA A 41 -5.56 -11.04 -2.67
N TYR A 42 -4.32 -11.08 -2.18
CA TYR A 42 -3.67 -9.88 -1.68
C TYR A 42 -2.16 -9.93 -1.89
N PHE A 43 -1.58 -8.75 -2.09
CA PHE A 43 -0.15 -8.51 -2.05
C PHE A 43 0.22 -7.85 -0.73
N VAL A 44 1.40 -8.21 -0.21
CA VAL A 44 2.00 -7.50 0.93
C VAL A 44 3.27 -6.85 0.41
N LEU A 45 3.39 -5.54 0.59
CA LEU A 45 4.52 -4.77 0.10
C LEU A 45 5.21 -4.06 1.26
N LEU A 46 6.53 -3.99 1.16
CA LEU A 46 7.39 -3.26 2.07
C LEU A 46 8.23 -2.29 1.25
N TYR A 47 8.22 -1.02 1.65
CA TYR A 47 9.06 -0.01 1.00
C TYR A 47 10.52 -0.22 1.39
N LEU A 48 11.46 -0.04 0.46
CA LEU A 48 12.89 -0.10 0.78
C LEU A 48 13.41 1.31 1.10
N PRO A 49 14.32 1.47 2.08
CA PRO A 49 14.98 2.75 2.32
C PRO A 49 15.67 3.25 1.05
N ALA A 50 15.75 4.58 0.86
CA ALA A 50 16.30 5.20 -0.35
C ALA A 50 17.66 4.62 -0.80
N LYS A 51 18.55 4.33 0.16
CA LYS A 51 19.87 3.73 -0.10
C LYS A 51 19.79 2.33 -0.76
N SER A 52 18.76 1.57 -0.43
CA SER A 52 18.51 0.22 -0.94
C SER A 52 17.61 0.20 -2.18
N GLN A 53 17.03 1.34 -2.58
CA GLN A 53 16.18 1.41 -3.78
C GLN A 53 16.98 1.46 -5.08
N VAL A 54 18.19 2.03 -5.06
CA VAL A 54 19.04 2.15 -6.25
C VAL A 54 19.47 0.77 -6.75
N ILE A 55 19.88 -0.10 -5.82
CA ILE A 55 20.27 -1.49 -6.11
C ILE A 55 19.74 -2.35 -4.96
N PRO A 56 18.47 -2.82 -5.05
CA PRO A 56 17.92 -3.71 -4.03
C PRO A 56 18.62 -5.07 -4.09
N PRO A 57 19.04 -5.65 -2.95
CA PRO A 57 19.65 -6.98 -2.95
C PRO A 57 18.62 -8.01 -3.40
N LEU A 58 19.05 -9.00 -4.17
CA LEU A 58 18.15 -10.03 -4.69
C LEU A 58 17.71 -10.96 -3.55
N PRO A 59 16.39 -11.21 -3.40
CA PRO A 59 15.91 -12.14 -2.38
C PRO A 59 16.37 -13.57 -2.68
N LEU A 60 16.54 -14.37 -1.63
CA LEU A 60 16.78 -15.80 -1.82
C LEU A 60 15.56 -16.47 -2.50
N PRO A 61 15.76 -17.42 -3.45
CA PRO A 61 14.67 -18.04 -4.20
C PRO A 61 13.56 -18.65 -3.33
N GLU A 62 13.92 -19.18 -2.16
CA GLU A 62 13.00 -19.85 -1.23
C GLU A 62 11.97 -18.89 -0.63
N LEU A 63 12.27 -17.58 -0.58
CA LEU A 63 11.34 -16.57 -0.11
C LEU A 63 10.23 -16.29 -1.13
N ASN A 64 10.42 -16.62 -2.41
CA ASN A 64 9.48 -16.35 -3.50
C ASN A 64 8.95 -14.90 -3.46
N LEU A 65 9.88 -13.95 -3.32
CA LEU A 65 9.61 -12.52 -3.35
C LEU A 65 9.93 -11.97 -4.73
N LYS A 66 9.12 -11.01 -5.19
CA LYS A 66 9.32 -10.33 -6.47
C LYS A 66 9.44 -8.83 -6.21
N PRO A 67 10.40 -8.13 -6.84
CA PRO A 67 10.42 -6.67 -6.85
C PRO A 67 9.14 -6.13 -7.49
N ASP A 68 8.57 -5.07 -6.90
CA ASP A 68 7.46 -4.30 -7.47
C ASP A 68 7.93 -2.86 -7.73
N PRO A 69 8.34 -2.52 -8.97
CA PRO A 69 8.76 -1.17 -9.30
C PRO A 69 7.55 -0.23 -9.27
N TRP A 70 7.56 0.73 -8.36
CA TRP A 70 6.55 1.79 -8.31
C TRP A 70 7.01 2.98 -9.13
N THR A 71 6.19 3.39 -10.10
CA THR A 71 6.33 4.67 -10.81
C THR A 71 5.57 5.76 -10.06
N THR A 72 5.81 7.01 -10.42
CA THR A 72 5.05 8.17 -9.92
C THR A 72 3.56 7.98 -10.19
N ARG A 73 2.73 8.30 -9.19
CA ARG A 73 1.27 8.18 -9.26
C ARG A 73 0.58 9.04 -8.23
N CYS A 74 -0.68 9.36 -8.52
CA CYS A 74 -1.57 10.03 -7.58
C CYS A 74 -2.37 8.99 -6.79
N ILE A 75 -2.37 9.13 -5.47
CA ILE A 75 -3.10 8.25 -4.55
C ILE A 75 -4.05 9.10 -3.72
N ALA A 76 -5.32 8.72 -3.71
CA ALA A 76 -6.28 9.25 -2.76
C ALA A 76 -6.16 8.47 -1.43
N VAL A 77 -6.04 9.21 -0.33
CA VAL A 77 -5.76 8.63 0.99
C VAL A 77 -6.87 8.96 1.97
N ARG A 78 -7.32 7.95 2.71
CA ARG A 78 -8.18 8.12 3.88
C ARG A 78 -7.52 7.53 5.13
N LYS A 79 -7.23 8.40 6.09
CA LYS A 79 -6.68 8.01 7.40
C LYS A 79 -7.77 7.54 8.36
N PHE A 80 -7.48 6.49 9.11
CA PHE A 80 -8.37 5.97 10.16
C PHE A 80 -7.57 5.40 11.35
N SER A 81 -8.23 5.34 12.51
CA SER A 81 -7.64 4.85 13.76
C SER A 81 -8.10 3.45 14.12
N GLY A 82 -7.42 2.82 15.08
CA GLY A 82 -7.74 1.48 15.58
C GLY A 82 -6.99 0.37 14.84
N PHE A 83 -7.43 -0.87 15.00
CA PHE A 83 -6.85 -2.01 14.29
C PHE A 83 -7.45 -2.11 12.89
N ALA A 84 -6.64 -2.28 11.86
CA ALA A 84 -7.14 -2.59 10.52
C ALA A 84 -7.56 -4.08 10.49
N ARG A 85 -8.87 -4.33 10.55
CA ARG A 85 -9.53 -5.65 10.47
C ARG A 85 -10.47 -5.65 9.26
N ASP A 86 -10.71 -6.80 8.65
CA ASP A 86 -11.44 -6.88 7.37
C ASP A 86 -12.75 -6.07 7.35
N ALA A 87 -13.59 -6.22 8.39
CA ALA A 87 -14.87 -5.50 8.46
C ALA A 87 -14.74 -3.97 8.54
N ASN A 88 -13.72 -3.44 9.22
CA ASN A 88 -13.56 -1.98 9.31
C ASN A 88 -12.78 -1.41 8.13
N ILE A 89 -11.87 -2.18 7.56
CA ILE A 89 -11.13 -1.82 6.35
C ILE A 89 -12.10 -1.57 5.20
N VAL A 90 -13.04 -2.50 4.96
CA VAL A 90 -14.04 -2.35 3.89
C VAL A 90 -14.87 -1.09 4.09
N LYS A 91 -15.31 -0.81 5.33
CA LYS A 91 -16.08 0.39 5.66
C LYS A 91 -15.29 1.69 5.41
N GLU A 92 -14.01 1.73 5.75
CA GLU A 92 -13.17 2.91 5.46
C GLU A 92 -12.89 3.05 3.96
N ALA A 93 -12.75 1.94 3.22
CA ALA A 93 -12.64 1.96 1.76
C ALA A 93 -13.91 2.49 1.09
N GLU A 94 -15.09 2.04 1.52
CA GLU A 94 -16.39 2.56 1.05
C GLU A 94 -16.54 4.06 1.32
N ARG A 95 -16.14 4.52 2.51
CA ARG A 95 -16.15 5.95 2.86
C ARG A 95 -15.22 6.77 1.98
N LEU A 96 -14.05 6.24 1.64
CA LEU A 96 -13.15 6.86 0.67
C LEU A 96 -13.78 6.91 -0.73
N ALA A 97 -14.38 5.82 -1.20
CA ALA A 97 -15.05 5.77 -2.49
C ALA A 97 -16.21 6.78 -2.60
N ILE A 98 -17.05 6.89 -1.57
CA ILE A 98 -18.13 7.90 -1.51
C ILE A 98 -17.56 9.32 -1.54
N SER A 99 -16.46 9.58 -0.83
CA SER A 99 -15.82 10.89 -0.80
C SER A 99 -15.23 11.24 -2.17
N LEU A 100 -14.61 10.27 -2.84
CA LEU A 100 -14.08 10.42 -4.19
C LEU A 100 -15.18 10.68 -5.22
N GLY A 101 -16.30 9.96 -5.13
CA GLY A 101 -17.47 10.14 -5.99
C GLY A 101 -18.11 11.53 -5.91
N ARG A 102 -17.85 12.28 -4.84
CA ARG A 102 -18.32 13.66 -4.62
C ARG A 102 -17.26 14.72 -4.94
N SER A 103 -16.09 14.30 -5.41
CA SER A 103 -14.96 15.17 -5.71
C SER A 103 -14.74 15.28 -7.22
N PRO A 104 -13.89 16.22 -7.69
CA PRO A 104 -13.46 16.27 -9.10
C PRO A 104 -12.79 14.98 -9.60
N TRP A 105 -12.41 14.08 -8.69
CA TRP A 105 -11.75 12.81 -8.98
C TRP A 105 -12.72 11.63 -9.16
N ALA A 106 -14.04 11.84 -9.10
CA ALA A 106 -15.05 10.79 -9.16
C ALA A 106 -14.88 9.81 -10.35
N ASN A 107 -14.55 10.33 -11.53
CA ASN A 107 -14.36 9.55 -12.75
C ASN A 107 -12.87 9.32 -13.09
N ARG A 108 -11.99 9.56 -12.12
CA ARG A 108 -10.54 9.44 -12.30
C ARG A 108 -9.97 8.25 -11.55
N THR A 109 -10.76 7.34 -10.98
CA THR A 109 -10.19 6.12 -10.39
C THR A 109 -9.48 5.30 -11.46
N SER A 110 -8.21 4.96 -11.21
CA SER A 110 -7.38 4.24 -12.18
C SER A 110 -7.48 2.74 -11.94
N SER A 111 -7.96 1.99 -12.94
CA SER A 111 -7.98 0.52 -12.93
C SER A 111 -6.69 -0.11 -13.47
N LYS A 112 -5.59 0.65 -13.56
CA LYS A 112 -4.33 0.18 -14.16
C LYS A 112 -3.63 -0.93 -13.38
N ARG A 113 -3.98 -1.14 -12.11
CA ARG A 113 -3.38 -2.17 -11.24
C ARG A 113 -4.39 -3.30 -10.98
N GLU A 114 -3.87 -4.49 -10.73
CA GLU A 114 -4.66 -5.69 -10.46
C GLU A 114 -5.47 -5.60 -9.14
N TYR A 115 -5.08 -4.69 -8.24
CA TYR A 115 -5.74 -4.53 -6.94
C TYR A 115 -6.68 -3.32 -6.93
N ALA A 116 -7.74 -3.39 -6.12
CA ALA A 116 -8.75 -2.33 -6.00
C ALA A 116 -8.33 -1.21 -5.04
N TYR A 117 -7.75 -1.56 -3.89
CA TYR A 117 -7.27 -0.61 -2.89
C TYR A 117 -6.12 -1.21 -2.09
N SER A 118 -5.37 -0.35 -1.38
CA SER A 118 -4.29 -0.76 -0.49
C SER A 118 -4.50 -0.24 0.93
N ILE A 119 -4.04 -1.00 1.91
CA ILE A 119 -4.08 -0.65 3.33
C ILE A 119 -2.66 -0.41 3.81
N ALA A 120 -2.38 0.82 4.23
CA ALA A 120 -1.09 1.21 4.78
C ALA A 120 -1.14 1.15 6.31
N GLN A 121 -0.23 0.37 6.89
CA GLN A 121 -0.13 0.17 8.33
C GLN A 121 1.24 0.64 8.81
N TYR A 122 1.27 1.71 9.61
CA TYR A 122 2.52 2.32 10.06
C TYR A 122 3.06 1.68 11.35
N ASN A 123 2.16 1.15 12.19
CA ASN A 123 2.48 0.79 13.58
C ASN A 123 2.19 -0.69 13.90
N SER A 124 2.07 -1.54 12.88
CA SER A 124 1.80 -2.97 13.02
C SER A 124 3.11 -3.79 13.13
N PRO A 125 3.19 -4.87 13.93
CA PRO A 125 2.16 -5.41 14.82
C PRO A 125 2.23 -4.89 16.28
N PHE A 126 3.37 -4.33 16.71
CA PHE A 126 3.72 -4.21 18.13
C PHE A 126 3.19 -2.97 18.87
N ARG A 127 2.58 -1.97 18.21
CA ARG A 127 2.06 -0.76 18.88
C ARG A 127 0.55 -0.81 19.09
N PHE A 128 0.08 -1.00 20.32
CA PHE A 128 -1.35 -1.21 20.63
C PHE A 128 -2.21 0.07 20.64
N ILE A 129 -1.66 1.24 21.03
CA ILE A 129 -2.38 2.52 21.13
C ILE A 129 -1.79 3.51 20.11
N GLY A 130 -2.62 4.42 19.58
CA GLY A 130 -2.17 5.44 18.61
C GLY A 130 -1.84 4.88 17.22
N ARG A 131 -2.49 3.78 16.82
CA ARG A 131 -2.33 3.22 15.48
C ARG A 131 -2.88 4.17 14.43
N VAL A 132 -2.05 4.48 13.44
CA VAL A 132 -2.45 5.16 12.20
C VAL A 132 -2.47 4.12 11.09
N ASN A 133 -3.61 3.99 10.43
CA ASN A 133 -3.74 3.24 9.20
C ASN A 133 -4.38 4.13 8.14
N GLU A 134 -4.15 3.79 6.88
CA GLU A 134 -4.71 4.50 5.75
C GLU A 134 -5.26 3.53 4.71
N VAL A 135 -6.32 3.94 4.03
CA VAL A 135 -6.81 3.31 2.80
C VAL A 135 -6.37 4.15 1.62
N TRP A 136 -5.79 3.50 0.63
CA TRP A 136 -5.20 4.10 -0.56
C TRP A 136 -5.92 3.60 -1.81
N VAL A 137 -6.30 4.52 -2.70
CA VAL A 137 -6.86 4.23 -4.03
C VAL A 137 -6.10 5.03 -5.07
N ASP A 138 -5.71 4.37 -6.15
CA ASP A 138 -5.05 5.04 -7.28
C ASP A 138 -6.03 5.93 -8.04
N VAL A 139 -5.63 7.18 -8.27
CA VAL A 139 -6.38 8.13 -9.09
C VAL A 139 -5.54 8.59 -10.28
N GLY A 140 -6.22 8.85 -11.38
CA GLY A 140 -5.66 9.30 -12.64
C GLY A 140 -5.25 10.76 -12.56
N GLY A 141 -3.94 10.98 -12.49
CA GLY A 141 -3.27 12.25 -12.75
C GLY A 141 -2.17 12.05 -13.79
N SER A 142 -1.94 13.07 -14.61
CA SER A 142 -0.79 13.16 -15.51
C SER A 142 0.43 13.59 -14.70
N GLU A 143 1.64 13.14 -15.03
CA GLU A 143 2.90 13.63 -14.43
C GLU A 143 3.08 15.16 -14.58
N LEU A 144 2.32 15.79 -15.49
CA LEU A 144 2.31 17.23 -15.75
C LEU A 144 1.34 18.04 -14.87
N ASP A 145 0.34 17.39 -14.27
CA ASP A 145 -0.59 18.01 -13.33
C ASP A 145 -0.28 17.43 -11.94
N ASP A 146 0.67 18.04 -11.24
CA ASP A 146 0.97 17.77 -9.82
C ASP A 146 -0.35 17.47 -9.09
N CYS A 147 -0.47 16.28 -8.49
CA CYS A 147 -1.74 15.71 -8.01
C CYS A 147 -2.52 16.76 -7.21
N GLY A 148 -3.40 17.51 -7.88
CA GLY A 148 -3.72 18.89 -7.51
C GLY A 148 -3.95 19.08 -6.01
N LEU A 149 -3.09 19.91 -5.38
CA LEU A 149 -3.33 20.40 -4.03
C LEU A 149 -4.76 20.93 -3.98
N ASN A 150 -5.59 20.35 -3.10
CA ASN A 150 -6.86 20.96 -2.77
C ASN A 150 -6.57 22.41 -2.32
N PRO A 151 -7.21 23.44 -2.90
CA PRO A 151 -7.26 24.73 -2.25
C PRO A 151 -8.10 24.53 -0.99
N ILE A 152 -7.43 24.22 0.12
CA ILE A 152 -8.06 24.31 1.43
C ILE A 152 -8.20 25.81 1.68
N ALA A 153 -9.28 26.40 1.17
CA ALA A 153 -9.77 27.67 1.66
C ALA A 153 -10.35 27.39 3.05
N THR A 154 -9.52 27.56 4.06
CA THR A 154 -9.95 27.71 5.45
C THR A 154 -9.83 29.18 5.82
N TYR A 155 -10.96 29.79 6.19
CA TYR A 155 -10.96 30.91 7.13
C TYR A 155 -10.78 30.37 8.56
#